data_AF-C1E1U9-F1
#
_entry.id   AF-C1E1U9-F1
#
_cell.length_a   1.000
_cell.length_b   1.000
_cell.length_c   1.000
_cell.angle_alpha   90.00
_cell.angle_beta   90.00
_cell.angle_gamma   90.00
#
_symmetry.space_group_name_H-M   'P 1'
#
loop_
_entity.id
_entity.type
_entity.pdbx_description
1 polymer ?
#
loop_
_entity_poly.entity_id
_entity_poly.type
_entity_poly.pdbx_seq_one_letter_code
_entity_poly.pdbx_strand_id
1 'polypeptide(L)'
;MGGGDFVGDYGSVQDRNAERSRFHADLAESQWHTLGDLLERKRSSNPRSMLVAVKKFVTGHGKGLGSAPFLLGLRAFLEAQRGGTECVAWVLSPAVFTQSGGEIWMRDAVDAIASGADRRVDLEGDDGNDIPLSDADKRLAWSLPLQFRDGDIDEVLSQIPSKARLEDAGCGPTGEIVRHGAHPPGAPARTAGTGKRRGCRARCCFLPFLFVAATVCCVVVLVR
;
A
#
# COMPACT_ATOMS: atom_id res chain seq x y z
N MET A 1 -62.93 4.30 27.81
CA MET A 1 -61.91 5.23 27.29
C MET A 1 -60.73 5.19 28.23
N GLY A 2 -59.61 4.64 27.80
CA GLY A 2 -58.36 4.59 28.57
C GLY A 2 -57.21 4.60 27.57
N GLY A 3 -56.84 5.81 27.13
CA GLY A 3 -55.63 6.02 26.34
C GLY A 3 -54.44 5.96 27.28
N GLY A 4 -53.67 4.88 27.21
CA GLY A 4 -52.38 4.78 27.87
C GLY A 4 -51.34 5.49 27.01
N ASP A 5 -50.80 6.58 27.52
CA ASP A 5 -49.67 7.29 26.93
C ASP A 5 -48.45 6.36 26.88
N PHE A 6 -48.07 5.99 25.66
CA PHE A 6 -46.82 5.28 25.39
C PHE A 6 -45.69 6.33 25.45
N VAL A 7 -45.24 6.65 26.66
CA VAL A 7 -44.00 7.42 26.85
C VAL A 7 -42.85 6.50 26.49
N GLY A 8 -42.50 6.50 25.20
CA GLY A 8 -41.30 5.81 24.71
C GLY A 8 -40.08 6.34 25.44
N ASP A 9 -39.26 5.41 25.94
CA ASP A 9 -37.96 5.66 26.56
C ASP A 9 -36.95 6.18 25.50
N TYR A 10 -37.12 7.44 25.11
CA TYR A 10 -36.23 8.14 24.16
C TYR A 10 -34.90 8.56 24.82
N GLY A 11 -34.85 8.64 26.15
CA GLY A 11 -33.63 8.99 26.91
C GLY A 11 -32.55 7.91 26.80
N SER A 12 -32.91 6.63 26.92
CA SER A 12 -31.90 5.55 26.88
C SER A 12 -31.26 5.35 25.51
N VAL A 13 -31.93 5.74 24.42
CA VAL A 13 -31.38 5.61 23.06
C VAL A 13 -30.40 6.75 22.76
N GLN A 14 -30.72 7.97 23.19
CA GLN A 14 -29.82 9.11 23.03
C GLN A 14 -28.53 8.94 23.85
N ASP A 15 -28.64 8.46 25.10
CA ASP A 15 -27.48 8.19 25.95
C ASP A 15 -26.56 7.10 25.37
N ARG A 16 -27.14 6.00 24.86
CA ARG A 16 -26.38 4.93 24.18
C ARG A 16 -25.71 5.41 22.89
N ASN A 17 -26.37 6.28 22.13
CA ASN A 17 -25.77 6.88 20.93
C ASN A 17 -24.63 7.83 21.29
N ALA A 18 -24.77 8.60 22.37
CA ALA A 18 -23.71 9.48 22.87
C ALA A 18 -22.50 8.67 23.37
N GLU A 19 -22.73 7.59 24.11
CA GLU A 19 -21.67 6.68 24.58
C GLU A 19 -20.94 6.00 23.40
N ARG A 20 -21.69 5.48 22.43
CA ARG A 20 -21.12 4.90 21.20
C ARG A 20 -20.30 5.93 20.42
N SER A 21 -20.76 7.17 20.36
CA SER A 21 -20.05 8.25 19.66
C SER A 21 -18.73 8.60 20.36
N ARG A 22 -18.72 8.67 21.70
CA ARG A 22 -17.49 8.88 22.48
C ARG A 22 -16.50 7.74 22.28
N PHE A 23 -16.97 6.49 22.34
CA PHE A 23 -16.11 5.33 22.08
C PHE A 23 -15.43 5.38 20.71
N HIS A 24 -16.17 5.77 19.66
CA HIS A 24 -15.59 5.92 18.32
C HIS A 24 -14.60 7.08 18.24
N ALA A 25 -14.86 8.18 18.94
CA ALA A 25 -13.95 9.32 19.01
C ALA A 25 -12.63 8.94 19.71
N ASP A 26 -12.71 8.29 20.87
CA ASP A 26 -11.53 7.84 21.63
C ASP A 26 -10.70 6.81 20.84
N LEU A 27 -11.38 5.90 20.13
CA LEU A 27 -10.71 4.93 19.27
C LEU A 27 -9.99 5.62 18.11
N ALA A 28 -10.62 6.58 17.45
CA ALA A 28 -10.01 7.34 16.36
C ALA A 28 -8.79 8.13 16.87
N GLU A 29 -8.91 8.81 18.01
CA GLU A 29 -7.80 9.56 18.63
C GLU A 29 -6.61 8.65 18.96
N SER A 30 -6.86 7.47 19.53
CA SER A 30 -5.81 6.49 19.82
C SER A 30 -5.09 5.98 18.55
N GLN A 31 -5.85 5.71 17.49
CA GLN A 31 -5.29 5.29 16.20
C GLN A 31 -4.44 6.40 15.57
N TRP A 32 -4.88 7.65 15.68
CA TRP A 32 -4.12 8.82 15.22
C TRP A 32 -2.82 9.02 15.98
N HIS A 33 -2.83 8.92 17.30
CA HIS A 33 -1.61 8.98 18.11
C HIS A 33 -0.62 7.89 17.69
N THR A 34 -1.13 6.66 17.52
CA THR A 34 -0.29 5.54 17.09
C THR A 34 0.29 5.77 15.69
N LEU A 35 -0.51 6.30 14.76
CA LEU A 35 -0.04 6.64 13.42
C LEU A 35 1.05 7.74 13.49
N GLY A 36 0.83 8.78 14.28
CA GLY A 36 1.82 9.85 14.51
C GLY A 36 3.15 9.28 15.01
N ASP A 37 3.11 8.44 16.05
CA ASP A 37 4.30 7.77 16.59
C ASP A 37 5.02 6.88 15.58
N LEU A 38 4.30 6.28 14.63
CA LEU A 38 4.89 5.48 13.57
C LEU A 38 5.55 6.35 12.49
N LEU A 39 4.96 7.50 12.16
CA LEU A 39 5.46 8.45 11.17
C LEU A 39 6.70 9.22 11.66
N GLU A 40 6.79 9.51 12.95
CA GLU A 40 7.95 10.21 13.55
C GLU A 40 9.19 9.31 13.72
N ARG A 41 9.03 7.98 13.59
CA ARG A 41 10.18 7.07 13.62
C ARG A 41 11.03 7.27 12.39
N LYS A 42 12.16 7.97 12.57
CA LYS A 42 13.18 8.13 11.53
C LYS A 42 13.74 6.78 11.10
N ARG A 43 13.65 6.50 9.80
CA ARG A 43 14.12 5.24 9.19
C ARG A 43 15.07 5.55 8.05
N SER A 44 16.06 4.67 7.86
CA SER A 44 16.90 4.71 6.67
C SER A 44 16.13 4.14 5.48
N SER A 45 15.72 5.02 4.58
CA SER A 45 15.03 4.64 3.35
C SER A 45 15.99 3.92 2.40
N ASN A 46 15.73 2.64 2.13
CA ASN A 46 16.51 1.87 1.16
C ASN A 46 15.68 0.73 0.52
N PRO A 47 16.05 0.28 -0.69
CA PRO A 47 15.22 -0.68 -1.41
C PRO A 47 15.10 -2.05 -0.75
N ARG A 48 16.17 -2.54 -0.11
CA ARG A 48 16.17 -3.85 0.53
C ARG A 48 15.25 -3.89 1.75
N SER A 49 15.24 -2.82 2.55
CA SER A 49 14.30 -2.70 3.67
C SER A 49 12.85 -2.66 3.18
N MET A 50 12.58 -1.89 2.12
CA MET A 50 11.25 -1.86 1.50
C MET A 50 10.80 -3.23 1.02
N LEU A 51 11.67 -3.96 0.31
CA LEU A 51 11.39 -5.30 -0.19
C LEU A 51 10.98 -6.25 0.94
N VAL A 52 11.73 -6.25 2.05
CA VAL A 52 11.44 -7.08 3.22
C VAL A 52 10.12 -6.69 3.87
N ALA A 53 9.87 -5.39 4.06
CA ALA A 53 8.65 -4.88 4.67
C ALA A 53 7.40 -5.16 3.82
N VAL A 54 7.48 -4.94 2.51
CA VAL A 54 6.39 -5.27 1.56
C VAL A 54 6.11 -6.77 1.55
N LYS A 55 7.14 -7.62 1.49
CA LYS A 55 6.97 -9.08 1.56
C LYS A 55 6.28 -9.51 2.87
N LYS A 56 6.71 -8.94 3.99
CA LYS A 56 6.10 -9.17 5.31
C LYS A 56 4.62 -8.77 5.30
N PHE A 57 4.31 -7.57 4.82
CA PHE A 57 2.93 -7.08 4.73
C PHE A 57 2.06 -7.97 3.86
N VAL A 58 2.51 -8.34 2.65
CA VAL A 58 1.74 -9.20 1.74
C VAL A 58 1.48 -10.58 2.36
N THR A 59 2.46 -11.13 3.08
CA THR A 59 2.32 -12.44 3.74
C THR A 59 1.35 -12.39 4.92
N GLY A 60 1.45 -11.35 5.76
CA GLY A 60 0.63 -11.22 6.96
C GLY A 60 -0.79 -10.71 6.70
N HIS A 61 -0.92 -9.77 5.76
CA HIS A 61 -2.13 -8.96 5.59
C HIS A 61 -2.71 -9.00 4.18
N GLY A 62 -2.10 -9.66 3.19
CA GLY A 62 -2.51 -9.56 1.79
C GLY A 62 -3.96 -9.97 1.47
N LYS A 63 -4.63 -10.68 2.38
CA LYS A 63 -6.06 -11.07 2.28
C LYS A 63 -6.99 -10.25 3.21
N GLY A 64 -6.42 -9.32 3.99
CA GLY A 64 -7.16 -8.48 4.94
C GLY A 64 -7.96 -7.37 4.24
N LEU A 65 -8.97 -6.87 4.95
CA LEU A 65 -9.74 -5.70 4.52
C LEU A 65 -8.81 -4.48 4.38
N GLY A 66 -8.98 -3.71 3.30
CA GLY A 66 -8.13 -2.55 2.98
C GLY A 66 -6.78 -2.90 2.33
N SER A 67 -6.33 -4.15 2.37
CA SER A 67 -5.03 -4.54 1.79
C SER A 67 -4.99 -4.47 0.28
N ALA A 68 -6.04 -4.92 -0.42
CA ALA A 68 -6.08 -4.87 -1.88
C ALA A 68 -5.98 -3.44 -2.44
N PRO A 69 -6.82 -2.47 -2.00
CA PRO A 69 -6.71 -1.09 -2.51
C PRO A 69 -5.38 -0.43 -2.09
N PHE A 70 -4.86 -0.71 -0.89
CA PHE A 70 -3.54 -0.24 -0.46
C PHE A 70 -2.41 -0.76 -1.37
N LEU A 71 -2.38 -2.07 -1.64
CA LEU A 71 -1.37 -2.69 -2.50
C LEU A 71 -1.48 -2.21 -3.96
N LEU A 72 -2.68 -1.92 -4.44
CA LEU A 72 -2.90 -1.30 -5.75
C LEU A 72 -2.31 0.10 -5.82
N GLY A 73 -2.53 0.92 -4.79
CA GLY A 73 -1.93 2.27 -4.72
C GLY A 73 -0.40 2.21 -4.65
N LEU A 74 0.15 1.34 -3.81
CA LEU A 74 1.60 1.14 -3.69
C LEU A 74 2.20 0.67 -5.02
N ARG A 75 1.53 -0.28 -5.70
CA ARG A 75 1.94 -0.76 -7.02
C ARG A 75 1.93 0.38 -8.04
N ALA A 76 0.85 1.16 -8.10
CA ALA A 76 0.72 2.26 -9.03
C ALA A 76 1.80 3.33 -8.80
N PHE A 77 2.12 3.65 -7.54
CA PHE A 77 3.20 4.55 -7.17
C PHE A 77 4.57 4.07 -7.68
N LEU A 78 4.90 2.81 -7.43
CA LEU A 78 6.15 2.19 -7.88
C LEU A 78 6.22 2.14 -9.42
N GLU A 79 5.13 1.76 -10.09
CA GLU A 79 5.05 1.71 -11.55
C GLU A 79 5.15 3.11 -12.18
N ALA A 80 4.59 4.14 -11.55
CA ALA A 80 4.70 5.52 -12.00
C ALA A 80 6.12 6.08 -11.85
N GLN A 81 6.87 5.65 -10.85
CA GLN A 81 8.27 6.02 -10.69
C GLN A 81 9.20 5.25 -11.66
N ARG A 82 8.84 4.02 -12.03
CA ARG A 82 9.64 3.14 -12.91
C ARG A 82 9.81 3.74 -14.30
N GLY A 83 11.05 3.90 -14.74
CA GLY A 83 11.37 4.50 -16.04
C GLY A 83 11.09 6.00 -16.15
N GLY A 84 10.60 6.63 -15.08
CA GLY A 84 10.42 8.07 -14.98
C GLY A 84 11.75 8.76 -14.67
N THR A 85 12.00 9.89 -15.33
CA THR A 85 13.09 10.82 -15.01
C THR A 85 12.69 11.80 -13.91
N GLU A 86 11.40 11.96 -13.69
CA GLU A 86 10.81 12.81 -12.65
C GLU A 86 10.51 12.01 -11.39
N CYS A 87 10.63 12.67 -10.24
CA CYS A 87 10.19 12.11 -8.97
C CYS A 87 8.66 12.21 -8.90
N VAL A 88 8.01 11.12 -8.50
CA VAL A 88 6.57 11.13 -8.21
C VAL A 88 6.35 11.06 -6.70
N ALA A 89 5.27 11.67 -6.24
CA ALA A 89 4.81 11.54 -4.87
C ALA A 89 3.49 10.76 -4.86
N TRP A 90 3.35 9.86 -3.89
CA TRP A 90 2.09 9.19 -3.58
C TRP A 90 1.47 9.85 -2.36
N VAL A 91 0.29 10.44 -2.56
CA VAL A 91 -0.45 11.20 -1.57
C VAL A 91 -1.66 10.37 -1.12
N LEU A 92 -1.81 10.19 0.19
CA LEU A 92 -2.81 9.32 0.80
C LEU A 92 -3.55 10.06 1.91
N SER A 93 -4.84 9.75 2.06
CA SER A 93 -5.55 10.09 3.30
C SER A 93 -5.07 9.16 4.43
N PRO A 94 -4.83 9.68 5.64
CA PRO A 94 -4.56 8.87 6.82
C PRO A 94 -5.64 7.82 7.14
N ALA A 95 -6.88 8.05 6.68
CA ALA A 95 -7.98 7.09 6.81
C ALA A 95 -7.64 5.71 6.22
N VAL A 96 -6.76 5.66 5.21
CA VAL A 96 -6.25 4.40 4.65
C VAL A 96 -5.60 3.54 5.73
N PHE A 97 -4.94 4.15 6.71
CA PHE A 97 -4.24 3.48 7.80
C PHE A 97 -5.13 3.22 9.01
N THR A 98 -5.95 4.19 9.41
CA THR A 98 -6.74 4.10 10.64
C THR A 98 -8.01 3.27 10.47
N GLN A 99 -8.58 3.22 9.27
CA GLN A 99 -9.84 2.48 9.00
C GLN A 99 -9.61 1.08 8.42
N SER A 100 -8.36 0.65 8.26
CA SER A 100 -8.01 -0.64 7.65
C SER A 100 -7.35 -1.58 8.66
N GLY A 101 -7.85 -2.82 8.76
CA GLY A 101 -7.13 -3.97 9.34
C GLY A 101 -6.64 -3.90 10.79
N GLY A 102 -6.86 -2.80 11.52
CA GLY A 102 -6.43 -2.59 12.91
C GLY A 102 -4.97 -2.13 13.06
N GLU A 103 -4.52 -2.00 14.31
CA GLU A 103 -3.22 -1.39 14.64
C GLU A 103 -2.00 -2.13 14.05
N ILE A 104 -2.02 -3.47 14.06
CA ILE A 104 -0.92 -4.28 13.50
C ILE A 104 -0.84 -4.09 11.99
N TRP A 105 -2.00 -4.06 11.32
CA TRP A 105 -2.08 -3.77 9.88
C TRP A 105 -1.53 -2.39 9.58
N MET A 106 -1.96 -1.36 10.33
CA MET A 106 -1.47 0.02 10.19
C MET A 106 0.05 0.09 10.34
N ARG A 107 0.59 -0.55 11.38
CA ARG A 107 2.03 -0.59 11.63
C ARG A 107 2.80 -1.20 10.47
N ASP A 108 2.35 -2.35 9.97
CA ASP A 108 3.01 -3.05 8.86
C ASP A 108 2.82 -2.33 7.51
N ALA A 109 1.69 -1.63 7.31
CA ALA A 109 1.43 -0.81 6.13
C ALA A 109 2.34 0.42 6.08
N VAL A 110 2.47 1.15 7.20
CA VAL A 110 3.42 2.25 7.33
C VAL A 110 4.85 1.73 7.15
N ASP A 111 5.18 0.56 7.72
CA ASP A 111 6.48 -0.09 7.57
C ASP A 111 6.82 -0.42 6.11
N ALA A 112 5.84 -0.89 5.33
CA ALA A 112 6.00 -1.21 3.92
C ALA A 112 6.38 0.02 3.06
N ILE A 113 5.92 1.21 3.44
CA ILE A 113 6.21 2.46 2.72
C ILE A 113 7.46 3.14 3.28
N ALA A 114 7.47 3.43 4.59
CA ALA A 114 8.51 4.23 5.24
C ALA A 114 9.89 3.55 5.28
N SER A 115 9.97 2.26 4.95
CA SER A 115 11.24 1.54 4.80
C SER A 115 11.97 1.85 3.48
N GLY A 116 11.28 2.41 2.48
CA GLY A 116 11.85 2.68 1.15
C GLY A 116 11.45 3.98 0.49
N ALA A 117 10.51 4.73 1.07
CA ALA A 117 10.07 6.02 0.58
C ALA A 117 10.25 7.08 1.66
N ASP A 118 10.69 8.27 1.25
CA ASP A 118 10.85 9.42 2.13
C ASP A 118 9.53 10.18 2.24
N ARG A 119 9.15 10.55 3.47
CA ARG A 119 7.97 11.36 3.74
C ARG A 119 8.16 12.78 3.21
N ARG A 120 7.15 13.30 2.51
CA ARG A 120 7.14 14.60 1.83
C ARG A 120 6.23 15.57 2.56
N VAL A 121 6.68 16.05 3.71
CA VAL A 121 5.94 17.01 4.57
C VAL A 121 5.57 18.29 3.80
N ASP A 122 6.33 18.65 2.77
CA ASP A 122 6.03 19.77 1.87
C ASP A 122 4.76 19.60 1.03
N LEU A 123 4.29 18.35 0.86
CA LEU A 123 3.06 17.99 0.16
C LEU A 123 1.94 17.55 1.12
N GLU A 124 2.24 17.54 2.42
CA GLU A 124 1.26 17.29 3.47
C GLU A 124 0.58 18.63 3.76
N GLY A 125 -0.60 18.82 3.17
CA GLY A 125 -1.41 19.99 3.42
C GLY A 125 -2.18 19.88 4.73
N ASP A 126 -2.17 20.99 5.46
CA ASP A 126 -3.26 21.49 6.30
C ASP A 126 -3.54 22.87 5.70
N ASP A 127 -4.75 23.12 5.21
CA ASP A 127 -5.11 24.37 4.54
C ASP A 127 -5.24 25.54 5.52
N GLY A 128 -4.25 25.72 6.40
CA GLY A 128 -3.87 26.96 7.09
C GLY A 128 -4.96 27.72 7.84
N ASN A 129 -6.14 27.15 7.97
CA ASN A 129 -7.26 27.71 8.70
C ASN A 129 -7.32 26.96 10.02
N ASP A 130 -7.14 27.71 11.11
CA ASP A 130 -7.33 27.30 12.52
C ASP A 130 -8.80 26.93 12.84
N ILE A 131 -9.45 26.20 11.93
CA ILE A 131 -10.70 25.50 12.15
C ILE A 131 -10.28 24.04 12.35
N PRO A 132 -10.77 23.31 13.36
CA PRO A 132 -10.52 21.88 13.47
C PRO A 132 -11.15 21.21 12.24
N LEU A 133 -10.36 21.10 11.18
CA LEU A 133 -10.75 20.49 9.93
C LEU A 133 -11.14 19.04 10.24
N SER A 134 -12.24 18.62 9.64
CA SER A 134 -12.58 17.21 9.57
C SER A 134 -11.32 16.45 9.16
N ASP A 135 -11.01 15.33 9.81
CA ASP A 135 -9.90 14.43 9.51
C ASP A 135 -9.77 14.02 8.01
N ALA A 136 -10.76 14.36 7.18
CA ALA A 136 -10.80 14.21 5.73
C ALA A 136 -9.75 15.04 4.95
N ASP A 137 -9.27 16.16 5.47
CA ASP A 137 -8.39 17.07 4.71
C ASP A 137 -6.90 16.84 4.95
N LYS A 138 -6.54 16.08 6.00
CA LYS A 138 -5.15 15.68 6.26
C LYS A 138 -4.65 14.75 5.16
N ARG A 139 -3.46 15.04 4.63
CA ARG A 139 -2.80 14.23 3.60
C ARG A 139 -1.40 13.83 4.05
N LEU A 140 -1.02 12.59 3.77
CA LEU A 140 0.33 12.07 3.93
C LEU A 140 0.95 11.85 2.55
N ALA A 141 2.22 12.17 2.39
CA ALA A 141 2.87 12.07 1.10
C ALA A 141 4.22 11.34 1.20
N TRP A 142 4.52 10.51 0.23
CA TRP A 142 5.80 9.79 0.13
C TRP A 142 6.38 9.87 -1.27
N SER A 143 7.70 9.95 -1.36
CA SER A 143 8.43 9.87 -2.64
C SER A 143 9.59 8.88 -2.54
N LEU A 144 9.91 8.19 -3.63
CA LEU A 144 11.08 7.32 -3.64
C LEU A 144 12.38 8.16 -3.68
N PRO A 145 13.42 7.75 -2.94
CA PRO A 145 14.74 8.36 -3.06
C PRO A 145 15.28 8.24 -4.48
N LEU A 146 16.12 9.20 -4.89
CA LEU A 146 16.71 9.21 -6.24
C LEU A 146 17.60 7.99 -6.53
N GLN A 147 18.21 7.40 -5.48
CA GLN A 147 19.03 6.19 -5.61
C GLN A 147 18.23 4.91 -5.90
N PHE A 148 16.90 4.95 -5.82
CA PHE A 148 16.04 3.79 -6.02
C PHE A 148 15.93 3.45 -7.51
N ARG A 149 16.67 2.43 -7.98
CA ARG A 149 16.78 2.12 -9.42
C ARG A 149 15.55 1.34 -9.89
N ASP A 150 15.32 1.35 -11.20
CA ASP A 150 14.23 0.57 -11.81
C ASP A 150 14.32 -0.92 -11.48
N GLY A 151 15.53 -1.48 -11.40
CA GLY A 151 15.73 -2.87 -11.00
C GLY A 151 15.31 -3.15 -9.56
N ASP A 152 15.50 -2.19 -8.65
CA ASP A 152 15.05 -2.30 -7.26
C ASP A 152 13.52 -2.18 -7.19
N ILE A 153 12.92 -1.29 -7.99
CA ILE A 153 11.47 -1.16 -8.12
C ILE A 153 10.86 -2.46 -8.63
N ASP A 154 11.44 -3.07 -9.67
CA ASP A 154 10.97 -4.35 -10.21
C ASP A 154 11.07 -5.48 -9.19
N GLU A 155 12.10 -5.49 -8.34
CA GLU A 155 12.24 -6.45 -7.25
C GLU A 155 11.13 -6.27 -6.20
N VAL A 156 10.82 -5.04 -5.79
CA VAL A 156 9.70 -4.77 -4.86
C VAL A 156 8.35 -5.13 -5.50
N LEU A 157 8.13 -4.74 -6.76
CA LEU A 157 6.91 -5.06 -7.52
C LEU A 157 6.68 -6.57 -7.67
N SER A 158 7.75 -7.39 -7.66
CA SER A 158 7.65 -8.85 -7.71
C SER A 158 7.03 -9.47 -6.44
N GLN A 159 7.08 -8.76 -5.31
CA GLN A 159 6.48 -9.21 -4.06
C GLN A 159 4.99 -8.81 -3.94
N ILE A 160 4.54 -7.84 -4.73
CA ILE A 160 3.15 -7.38 -4.72
C ILE A 160 2.33 -8.24 -5.70
N PRO A 161 1.15 -8.76 -5.29
CA PRO A 161 0.26 -9.50 -6.20
C PRO A 161 -0.05 -8.69 -7.46
N SER A 162 -0.22 -9.37 -8.60
CA SER A 162 -0.47 -8.71 -9.88
C SER A 162 -1.70 -7.80 -9.83
N LYS A 163 -1.68 -6.72 -10.64
CA LYS A 163 -2.78 -5.76 -10.73
C LYS A 163 -4.14 -6.45 -10.92
N ALA A 164 -4.25 -7.37 -11.89
CA ALA A 164 -5.47 -8.14 -12.14
C ALA A 164 -5.99 -8.86 -10.88
N ARG A 165 -5.10 -9.53 -10.15
CA ARG A 165 -5.48 -10.26 -8.92
C ARG A 165 -5.96 -9.34 -7.80
N LEU A 166 -5.48 -8.11 -7.75
CA LEU A 166 -5.91 -7.13 -6.76
C LEU A 166 -7.20 -6.42 -7.19
N GLU A 167 -7.39 -6.17 -8.48
CA GLU A 167 -8.61 -5.57 -9.05
C GLU A 167 -9.83 -6.49 -8.97
N ASP A 168 -9.62 -7.81 -9.01
CA ASP A 168 -10.69 -8.80 -8.79
C ASP A 168 -11.41 -8.63 -7.43
N ALA A 169 -10.79 -7.91 -6.48
CA ALA A 169 -11.41 -7.55 -5.20
C ALA A 169 -12.43 -6.39 -5.30
N GLY A 170 -12.60 -5.77 -6.48
CA GLY A 170 -13.62 -4.76 -6.75
C GLY A 170 -13.30 -3.34 -6.25
N CYS A 171 -12.07 -3.08 -5.81
CA CYS A 171 -11.66 -1.78 -5.26
C CYS A 171 -10.57 -1.11 -6.11
N GLY A 172 -10.63 0.21 -6.26
CA GLY A 172 -9.58 1.01 -6.91
C GLY A 172 -8.34 1.21 -6.02
N PRO A 173 -7.22 1.72 -6.58
CA PRO A 173 -6.02 2.05 -5.82
C PRO A 173 -6.31 3.15 -4.78
N THR A 174 -5.68 3.06 -3.60
CA THR A 174 -5.72 4.18 -2.64
C THR A 174 -4.77 5.30 -3.04
N GLY A 175 -5.18 6.53 -2.76
CA GLY A 175 -4.35 7.72 -2.90
C GLY A 175 -4.22 8.22 -4.33
N GLU A 176 -3.51 9.34 -4.47
CA GLU A 176 -3.27 10.05 -5.71
C GLU A 176 -1.77 10.06 -6.01
N ILE A 177 -1.40 9.94 -7.28
CA ILE A 177 0.00 10.04 -7.72
C ILE A 177 0.19 11.43 -8.32
N VAL A 178 0.97 12.26 -7.63
CA VAL A 178 1.30 13.62 -8.05
C VAL A 178 2.67 13.61 -8.70
N ARG A 179 2.74 14.08 -9.95
CA ARG A 179 4.01 14.33 -10.64
C ARG A 179 4.52 15.69 -10.22
N HIS A 180 5.33 15.74 -9.17
CA HIS A 180 5.97 16.98 -8.75
C HIS A 180 7.44 16.95 -9.14
N GLY A 181 7.80 17.74 -10.15
CA GLY A 181 9.17 17.85 -10.69
C GLY A 181 10.24 18.39 -9.73
N ALA A 182 9.98 18.49 -8.44
CA ALA A 182 10.93 18.96 -7.45
C ALA A 182 11.14 17.91 -6.34
N HIS A 183 12.28 17.22 -6.39
CA HIS A 183 13.09 17.06 -5.18
C HIS A 183 13.44 18.48 -4.66
N PRO A 184 13.79 18.69 -3.38
CA PRO A 184 14.24 20.00 -2.91
C PRO A 184 15.21 20.67 -3.91
N PRO A 185 15.08 21.98 -4.16
CA PRO A 185 15.82 22.68 -5.21
C PRO A 185 17.33 22.37 -5.11
N GLY A 186 17.89 21.79 -6.18
CA GLY A 186 19.30 21.42 -6.28
C GLY A 186 19.60 19.92 -6.40
N ALA A 187 18.60 19.04 -6.34
CA ALA A 187 18.85 17.61 -6.53
C ALA A 187 18.98 17.24 -8.03
N PRO A 188 19.93 16.35 -8.38
CA PRO A 188 20.11 15.92 -9.76
C PRO A 188 18.89 15.15 -10.26
N ALA A 189 18.59 15.28 -11.55
CA ALA A 189 17.58 14.46 -12.21
C ALA A 189 17.91 12.97 -12.04
N ARG A 190 16.88 12.15 -11.83
CA ARG A 190 17.05 10.70 -11.73
C ARG A 190 17.54 10.18 -13.07
N THR A 191 18.71 9.54 -13.08
CA THR A 191 19.20 8.81 -14.25
C THR A 191 18.29 7.60 -14.46
N ALA A 192 17.27 7.75 -15.31
CA ALA A 192 16.49 6.62 -15.78
C ALA A 192 17.48 5.59 -16.34
N GLY A 193 17.53 4.42 -15.73
CA GLY A 193 18.37 3.36 -16.24
C GLY A 193 17.87 3.08 -17.65
N THR A 194 18.70 3.27 -18.67
CA THR A 194 18.37 2.71 -19.99
C THR A 194 18.19 1.23 -19.73
N GLY A 195 16.94 0.78 -19.72
CA GLY A 195 16.58 -0.62 -19.61
C GLY A 195 17.16 -1.32 -20.82
N LYS A 196 18.45 -1.63 -20.80
CA LYS A 196 19.00 -2.77 -21.48
C LYS A 196 18.27 -3.93 -20.85
N ARG A 197 17.13 -4.26 -21.46
CA ARG A 197 16.52 -5.58 -21.40
C ARG A 197 17.72 -6.51 -21.48
N ARG A 198 18.15 -7.09 -20.35
CA ARG A 198 19.03 -8.25 -20.40
C ARG A 198 18.16 -9.25 -21.14
N GLY A 199 18.46 -9.36 -22.44
CA GLY A 199 17.75 -10.24 -23.34
C GLY A 199 17.60 -11.56 -22.65
N CYS A 200 16.40 -12.12 -22.76
CA CYS A 200 16.15 -13.52 -22.53
C CYS A 200 17.39 -14.29 -23.02
N ARG A 201 18.18 -14.84 -22.10
CA ARG A 201 18.96 -16.02 -22.41
C ARG A 201 17.95 -17.14 -22.58
N ALA A 202 17.31 -17.13 -23.74
CA ALA A 202 16.78 -18.32 -24.36
C ALA A 202 17.98 -19.25 -24.56
N ARG A 203 18.14 -20.18 -23.62
CA ARG A 203 18.74 -21.50 -23.83
C ARG A 203 18.43 -22.37 -22.62
N CYS A 204 17.58 -23.37 -22.89
CA CYS A 204 17.33 -24.58 -22.09
C CYS A 204 16.54 -24.29 -20.80
N CYS A 205 15.24 -24.56 -20.70
CA CYS A 205 14.64 -25.89 -20.85
C CYS A 205 13.30 -25.84 -21.61
N PHE A 206 13.37 -25.96 -22.94
CA PHE A 206 12.43 -26.88 -23.59
C PHE A 206 12.70 -28.24 -22.96
N LEU A 207 11.72 -28.82 -22.27
CA LEU A 207 11.38 -30.25 -22.19
C LEU A 207 10.72 -30.63 -20.85
N PRO A 208 9.38 -30.72 -20.86
CA PRO A 208 8.73 -31.87 -20.22
C PRO A 208 8.08 -32.81 -21.26
N PHE A 209 8.04 -32.45 -22.54
CA PHE A 209 7.30 -33.24 -23.55
C PHE A 209 8.04 -34.44 -24.17
N LEU A 210 9.39 -34.57 -24.07
CA LEU A 210 10.05 -35.83 -24.52
C LEU A 210 10.09 -36.93 -23.45
N PHE A 211 9.82 -36.64 -22.17
CA PHE A 211 9.83 -37.68 -21.13
C PHE A 211 8.58 -38.58 -21.15
N VAL A 212 7.47 -38.08 -21.72
CA VAL A 212 6.22 -38.85 -21.85
C VAL A 212 6.28 -39.82 -23.03
N ALA A 213 6.97 -39.49 -24.12
CA ALA A 213 7.10 -40.39 -25.27
C ALA A 213 8.06 -41.57 -25.01
N ALA A 214 9.14 -41.35 -24.26
CA ALA A 214 10.11 -42.41 -23.95
C ALA A 214 9.57 -43.44 -22.95
N THR A 215 8.73 -43.03 -22.00
CA THR A 215 8.11 -43.97 -21.05
C THR A 215 7.00 -44.81 -21.68
N VAL A 216 6.24 -44.26 -22.64
CA VAL A 216 5.21 -45.02 -23.36
C VAL A 216 5.81 -46.05 -24.33
N CYS A 217 6.94 -45.74 -25.01
CA CYS A 217 7.62 -46.73 -25.84
C CYS A 217 8.21 -47.91 -25.03
N CYS A 218 8.73 -47.67 -23.82
CA CYS A 218 9.26 -48.75 -22.99
C CYS A 218 8.17 -49.70 -22.44
N VAL A 219 6.96 -49.20 -22.20
CA VAL A 219 5.85 -50.04 -21.71
C VAL A 219 5.24 -50.91 -22.82
N VAL A 220 5.24 -50.43 -24.08
CA VAL A 220 4.67 -51.20 -25.20
C VAL A 220 5.59 -52.35 -25.66
N VAL A 221 6.91 -52.25 -25.44
CA VAL A 221 7.87 -53.32 -25.78
C VAL A 221 7.96 -54.41 -24.71
N LEU A 222 7.47 -54.17 -23.49
CA LEU A 222 7.46 -55.16 -22.40
C LEU A 222 6.14 -55.96 -22.29
N VAL A 223 5.14 -55.68 -23.14
CA VAL A 223 3.81 -56.34 -23.11
C VAL A 223 3.47 -57.01 -24.46
N ARG A 224 4.48 -57.35 -25.26
CA ARG A 224 4.36 -58.26 -26.41
C ARG A 224 5.46 -59.30 -26.38
#